data_AF-A0A9W6YRN9-F1
#
_entry.id   AF-A0A9W6YRN9-F1
#
_cell.length_a   1.000
_cell.length_b   1.000
_cell.length_c   1.000
_cell.angle_alpha   90.00
_cell.angle_beta   90.00
_cell.angle_gamma   90.00
#
_symmetry.space_group_name_H-M   'P 1'
#
loop_
_entity.id
_entity.type
_entity.pdbx_description
1 polymer ?
#
loop_
_entity_poly.entity_id
_entity_poly.type
_entity_poly.pdbx_seq_one_letter_code
_entity_poly.pdbx_strand_id
1 'polypeptide(L)'
;MRIRKTVLFGMLIQRFISDIEASAFFISSIILAAYLGFADISLPHDKWIHFTMFFVMSFLFYWILDSNSMRTIRNLTFIVCTLIGGIGSEFVQHIISPKRTFDVYDILANVCGSTLAVAGSNYYHSRMIKKTQKYKIRTTNIDIESYLSESSNTDLESNFDIDADEIELTNQDSFTVTAEPTQHLNEPSHHMKPSEPMVPEEQQKLVSETDKKQSQSGKDEDEGK
;
A
#
# COMPACT_ATOMS: atom_id res chain seq x y z
N MET A 1 -24.06 -22.60 16.30
CA MET A 1 -23.38 -21.35 15.83
C MET A 1 -22.22 -20.85 16.72
N ARG A 2 -22.03 -21.34 17.97
CA ARG A 2 -20.98 -20.86 18.89
C ARG A 2 -19.56 -21.39 18.62
N ILE A 3 -19.43 -22.59 18.06
CA ILE A 3 -18.12 -23.26 17.80
C ILE A 3 -17.27 -22.50 16.75
N ARG A 4 -17.91 -21.81 15.79
CA ARG A 4 -17.20 -21.02 14.78
C ARG A 4 -16.52 -19.77 15.37
N LYS A 5 -17.08 -19.20 16.45
CA LYS A 5 -16.54 -17.99 17.08
C LYS A 5 -15.27 -18.28 17.88
N THR A 6 -15.18 -19.42 18.56
CA THR A 6 -14.01 -19.80 19.35
C THR A 6 -12.81 -20.16 18.47
N VAL A 7 -13.03 -20.85 17.34
CA VAL A 7 -11.96 -21.15 16.36
C VAL A 7 -11.45 -19.88 15.68
N LEU A 8 -12.36 -18.98 15.26
CA LEU A 8 -11.99 -17.71 14.66
C LEU A 8 -11.20 -16.82 15.64
N PHE A 9 -11.64 -16.75 16.89
CA PHE A 9 -10.94 -16.02 17.95
C PHE A 9 -9.54 -16.59 18.22
N GLY A 10 -9.40 -17.93 18.24
CA GLY A 10 -8.09 -18.58 18.35
C GLY A 10 -7.16 -18.25 17.18
N MET A 11 -7.65 -18.25 15.94
CA MET A 11 -6.87 -17.86 14.76
C MET A 11 -6.44 -16.38 14.80
N LEU A 12 -7.33 -15.49 15.24
CA LEU A 12 -7.04 -14.07 15.42
C LEU A 12 -5.95 -13.84 16.48
N ILE A 13 -6.03 -14.53 17.62
CA ILE A 13 -5.01 -14.45 18.67
C ILE A 13 -3.66 -14.95 18.16
N GLN A 14 -3.64 -16.10 17.47
CA GLN A 14 -2.40 -16.66 16.92
C GLN A 14 -1.75 -15.73 15.90
N ARG A 15 -2.55 -15.11 15.02
CA ARG A 15 -2.07 -14.09 14.09
C ARG A 15 -1.48 -12.90 14.83
N PHE A 16 -2.20 -12.37 15.81
CA PHE A 16 -1.75 -11.23 16.61
C PHE A 16 -0.44 -11.49 17.36
N ILE A 17 -0.28 -12.68 17.94
CA ILE A 17 0.98 -13.09 18.62
C ILE A 17 2.13 -13.14 17.60
N SER A 18 1.90 -13.75 16.44
CA SER A 18 2.91 -13.81 15.37
C SER A 18 3.32 -12.41 14.87
N ASP A 19 2.38 -11.47 14.80
CA ASP A 19 2.65 -10.11 14.35
C ASP A 19 3.49 -9.34 15.40
N ILE A 20 3.23 -9.58 16.70
CA ILE A 20 4.04 -9.02 17.81
C ILE A 20 5.48 -9.54 17.74
N GLU A 21 5.66 -10.84 17.56
CA GLU A 21 7.00 -11.45 17.46
C GLU A 21 7.78 -10.89 16.27
N ALA A 22 7.15 -10.82 15.09
CA ALA A 22 7.76 -10.23 13.90
C ALA A 22 8.17 -8.77 14.12
N SER A 23 7.31 -8.00 14.79
CA SER A 23 7.60 -6.60 15.15
C SER A 23 8.80 -6.48 16.08
N ALA A 24 8.88 -7.33 17.11
CA ALA A 24 10.01 -7.35 18.03
C ALA A 24 11.33 -7.69 17.33
N PHE A 25 11.34 -8.69 16.44
CA PHE A 25 12.52 -9.02 15.65
C PHE A 25 12.93 -7.89 14.71
N PHE A 26 11.97 -7.18 14.12
CA PHE A 26 12.24 -6.05 13.25
C PHE A 26 12.90 -4.89 14.02
N ILE A 27 12.34 -4.52 15.17
CA ILE A 27 12.90 -3.48 16.04
C ILE A 27 14.31 -3.86 16.49
N SER A 28 14.51 -5.11 16.92
CA SER A 28 15.84 -5.63 17.29
C SER A 28 16.83 -5.51 16.13
N SER A 29 16.39 -5.83 14.91
CA SER A 29 17.23 -5.72 13.70
C SER A 29 17.61 -4.26 13.39
N ILE A 30 16.72 -3.29 13.60
CA ILE A 30 17.04 -1.86 13.44
C ILE A 30 18.09 -1.42 14.47
N ILE A 31 17.92 -1.81 15.74
CA ILE A 31 18.87 -1.46 16.81
C ILE A 31 20.24 -2.05 16.49
N LEU A 32 20.28 -3.31 16.06
CA LEU A 32 21.51 -3.97 15.65
C LEU A 32 22.15 -3.28 14.43
N ALA A 33 21.35 -2.89 13.43
CA ALA A 33 21.85 -2.17 12.26
C ALA A 33 22.43 -0.80 12.62
N ALA A 34 21.75 -0.05 13.49
CA ALA A 34 22.24 1.22 13.98
C ALA A 34 23.54 1.05 14.78
N TYR A 35 23.59 0.05 15.67
CA TYR A 35 24.80 -0.25 16.43
C TYR A 35 25.98 -0.59 15.49
N LEU A 36 25.80 -1.51 14.54
CA LEU A 36 26.85 -1.90 13.60
C LEU A 36 27.26 -0.76 12.67
N GLY A 37 26.31 0.09 12.26
CA GLY A 37 26.56 1.18 11.33
C GLY A 37 27.27 2.39 11.96
N PHE A 38 27.06 2.65 13.24
CA PHE A 38 27.68 3.78 13.95
C PHE A 38 28.82 3.40 14.89
N ALA A 39 28.98 2.11 15.22
CA ALA A 39 30.10 1.67 16.02
C ALA A 39 31.41 1.76 15.20
N ASP A 40 32.46 2.30 15.82
CA ASP A 40 33.84 2.33 15.29
C ASP A 40 34.48 0.92 15.35
N ILE A 41 33.84 -0.11 14.78
CA ILE A 41 34.30 -1.49 14.79
C ILE A 41 34.62 -1.92 13.35
N SER A 42 35.88 -2.24 13.09
CA SER A 42 36.29 -2.83 11.81
C SER A 42 35.99 -4.33 11.81
N LEU A 43 34.84 -4.72 11.27
CA LEU A 43 34.48 -6.13 11.18
C LEU A 43 35.10 -6.78 9.93
N PRO A 44 35.59 -8.03 10.03
CA PRO A 44 35.94 -8.80 8.85
C PRO A 44 34.67 -9.01 8.01
N HIS A 45 34.78 -8.83 6.68
CA HIS A 45 33.68 -9.04 5.74
C HIS A 45 32.49 -8.06 5.85
N ASP A 46 32.73 -6.77 6.07
CA ASP A 46 31.70 -5.72 6.19
C ASP A 46 30.60 -5.79 5.11
N LYS A 47 30.98 -6.06 3.84
CA LYS A 47 30.05 -6.23 2.70
C LYS A 47 28.96 -7.28 2.93
N TRP A 48 29.30 -8.40 3.57
CA TRP A 48 28.34 -9.46 3.86
C TRP A 48 27.42 -9.09 5.02
N ILE A 49 27.91 -8.28 5.95
CA ILE A 49 27.13 -7.77 7.08
C ILE A 49 26.08 -6.79 6.56
N HIS A 50 26.48 -5.82 5.73
CA HIS A 50 25.58 -4.91 5.01
C HIS A 50 24.50 -5.67 4.23
N PHE A 51 24.91 -6.63 3.41
CA PHE A 51 23.99 -7.48 2.66
C PHE A 51 22.99 -8.20 3.57
N THR A 52 23.48 -8.86 4.62
CA THR A 52 22.65 -9.70 5.51
C THR A 52 21.70 -8.85 6.35
N MET A 53 22.19 -7.73 6.89
CA MET A 53 21.38 -6.80 7.69
C MET A 53 20.26 -6.20 6.87
N PHE A 54 20.55 -5.71 5.67
CA PHE A 54 19.51 -5.17 4.79
C PHE A 54 18.58 -6.24 4.23
N PHE A 55 19.06 -7.47 4.01
CA PHE A 55 18.20 -8.59 3.66
C PHE A 55 17.19 -8.91 4.77
N VAL A 56 17.66 -9.16 6.00
CA VAL A 56 16.79 -9.53 7.14
C VAL A 56 15.83 -8.39 7.47
N MET A 57 16.32 -7.16 7.53
CA MET A 57 15.50 -5.98 7.82
C MET A 57 14.40 -5.79 6.76
N SER A 58 14.73 -5.88 5.47
CA SER A 58 13.74 -5.74 4.38
C SER A 58 12.75 -6.90 4.35
N PHE A 59 13.22 -8.11 4.65
CA PHE A 59 12.36 -9.29 4.76
C PHE A 59 11.33 -9.11 5.87
N LEU A 60 11.78 -8.79 7.09
CA LEU A 60 10.90 -8.55 8.24
C LEU A 60 9.94 -7.38 7.98
N PHE A 61 10.43 -6.29 7.38
CA PHE A 61 9.58 -5.14 7.02
C PHE A 61 8.51 -5.47 5.97
N TYR A 62 8.79 -6.38 5.03
CA TYR A 62 7.78 -6.84 4.08
C TYR A 62 6.67 -7.63 4.79
N TRP A 63 7.04 -8.47 5.75
CA TRP A 63 6.11 -9.39 6.43
C TRP A 63 5.30 -8.74 7.54
N ILE A 64 5.83 -7.71 8.21
CA ILE A 64 5.09 -6.93 9.22
C ILE A 64 3.99 -6.06 8.59
N LEU A 65 4.20 -5.61 7.35
CA LEU A 65 3.24 -4.79 6.62
C LEU A 65 2.13 -5.67 6.03
N ASP A 66 1.17 -6.06 6.87
CA ASP A 66 -0.03 -6.77 6.43
C ASP A 66 -1.01 -5.79 5.77
N SER A 67 -0.92 -5.63 4.45
CA SER A 67 -1.82 -4.76 3.65
C SER A 67 -2.54 -5.54 2.55
N ASN A 68 -3.73 -5.07 2.19
CA ASN A 68 -4.58 -5.67 1.17
C ASN A 68 -3.98 -5.62 -0.25
N SER A 69 -2.95 -4.80 -0.49
CA SER A 69 -2.34 -4.64 -1.82
C SER A 69 -0.87 -5.03 -1.82
N MET A 70 -0.58 -6.14 -2.52
CA MET A 70 0.79 -6.64 -2.74
C MET A 70 1.71 -5.62 -3.40
N ARG A 71 1.16 -4.82 -4.33
CA ARG A 71 1.90 -3.77 -5.02
C ARG A 71 2.33 -2.68 -4.05
N THR A 72 1.45 -2.30 -3.12
CA THR A 72 1.70 -1.26 -2.14
C THR A 72 2.79 -1.68 -1.17
N ILE A 73 2.71 -2.90 -0.61
CA ILE A 73 3.73 -3.42 0.31
C ILE A 73 5.10 -3.47 -0.39
N ARG A 74 5.17 -4.06 -1.58
CA ARG A 74 6.41 -4.16 -2.35
C ARG A 74 7.03 -2.78 -2.62
N ASN A 75 6.24 -1.83 -3.09
CA ASN A 75 6.74 -0.50 -3.41
C ASN A 75 7.18 0.26 -2.14
N LEU A 76 6.43 0.14 -1.05
CA LEU A 76 6.76 0.77 0.22
C LEU A 76 8.05 0.17 0.82
N THR A 77 8.19 -1.16 0.85
CA THR A 77 9.42 -1.83 1.30
C THR A 77 10.61 -1.43 0.43
N PHE A 78 10.45 -1.37 -0.89
CA PHE A 78 11.54 -0.95 -1.78
C PHE A 78 11.96 0.49 -1.52
N ILE A 79 11.02 1.42 -1.40
CA ILE A 79 11.33 2.83 -1.14
C ILE A 79 12.01 2.99 0.23
N VAL A 80 11.42 2.41 1.28
CA VAL A 80 11.91 2.58 2.66
C VAL A 80 13.22 1.84 2.88
N CYS A 81 13.30 0.57 2.51
CA CYS A 81 14.47 -0.25 2.84
C CYS A 81 15.61 -0.12 1.82
N THR A 82 15.31 0.03 0.52
CA THR A 82 16.35 0.10 -0.51
C THR A 82 16.82 1.53 -0.76
N LEU A 83 15.90 2.48 -0.95
CA LEU A 83 16.29 3.87 -1.26
C LEU A 83 16.67 4.63 0.01
N ILE A 84 15.75 4.74 0.98
CA ILE A 84 16.00 5.52 2.19
C ILE A 84 17.00 4.80 3.10
N GLY A 85 16.75 3.50 3.35
CA GLY A 85 17.64 2.67 4.15
C GLY A 85 18.97 2.43 3.43
N GLY A 86 18.95 1.69 2.31
CA GLY A 86 20.19 1.14 1.74
C GLY A 86 21.14 2.17 1.16
N ILE A 87 20.60 3.20 0.51
CA ILE A 87 21.40 4.31 -0.03
C ILE A 87 21.57 5.38 1.04
N GLY A 88 20.48 5.82 1.67
CA GLY A 88 20.51 6.91 2.64
C GLY A 88 21.31 6.62 3.92
N SER A 89 21.38 5.37 4.39
CA SER A 89 22.16 5.05 5.59
C SER A 89 23.64 5.36 5.41
N GLU A 90 24.22 5.07 4.24
CA GLU A 90 25.63 5.34 3.97
C GLU A 90 25.94 6.84 3.99
N PHE A 91 25.04 7.65 3.42
CA PHE A 91 25.15 9.12 3.51
C PHE A 91 25.08 9.62 4.96
N VAL A 92 24.14 9.09 5.74
CA VAL A 92 23.98 9.47 7.15
C VAL A 92 25.21 9.03 7.96
N GLN A 93 25.73 7.83 7.75
CA GLN A 93 26.93 7.33 8.42
C GLN A 93 28.16 8.15 8.06
N HIS A 94 28.32 8.53 6.80
CA HIS A 94 29.44 9.38 6.37
C HIS A 94 29.39 10.78 6.99
N ILE A 95 28.20 11.36 7.16
CA ILE A 95 28.03 12.67 7.80
C ILE A 95 28.26 12.59 9.32
N ILE A 96 27.77 11.53 9.98
CA ILE A 96 27.80 11.41 11.44
C ILE A 96 29.14 10.85 11.96
N SER A 97 29.77 9.94 11.24
CA SER A 97 30.98 9.22 11.67
C SER A 97 32.22 9.74 10.92
N PRO A 98 33.05 10.62 11.53
CA PRO A 98 34.15 11.28 10.82
C PRO A 98 35.25 10.35 10.30
N LYS A 99 35.32 9.13 10.84
CA LYS A 99 36.33 8.12 10.48
C LYS A 99 35.84 7.14 9.42
N ARG A 100 34.55 7.13 9.09
CA ARG A 100 33.93 6.14 8.20
C ARG A 100 33.93 6.72 6.78
N THR A 101 34.68 6.07 5.89
CA THR A 101 34.73 6.45 4.48
C THR A 101 33.49 5.97 3.76
N PHE A 102 32.94 6.81 2.90
CA PHE A 102 31.85 6.46 2.00
C PHE A 102 32.31 5.34 1.05
N ASP A 103 31.67 4.16 1.12
CA ASP A 103 31.95 3.04 0.21
C ASP A 103 30.72 2.70 -0.65
N VAL A 104 30.89 2.82 -1.98
CA VAL A 104 29.85 2.45 -2.95
C VAL A 104 29.53 0.96 -2.90
N TYR A 105 30.50 0.11 -2.54
CA TYR A 105 30.28 -1.33 -2.41
C TYR A 105 29.38 -1.68 -1.22
N ASP A 106 29.35 -0.87 -0.16
CA ASP A 106 28.42 -1.05 0.96
C ASP A 106 26.99 -0.73 0.52
N ILE A 107 26.80 0.35 -0.23
CA ILE A 107 25.50 0.68 -0.85
C ILE A 107 25.05 -0.45 -1.77
N LEU A 108 25.94 -0.98 -2.62
CA LEU A 108 25.60 -2.10 -3.50
C LEU A 108 25.19 -3.34 -2.71
N ALA A 109 25.87 -3.64 -1.61
CA ALA A 109 25.51 -4.75 -0.72
C ALA A 109 24.11 -4.53 -0.09
N ASN A 110 23.83 -3.32 0.40
CA ASN A 110 22.53 -2.95 0.96
C ASN A 110 21.39 -3.08 -0.07
N VAL A 111 21.63 -2.58 -1.27
CA VAL A 111 20.66 -2.63 -2.38
C VAL A 111 20.44 -4.08 -2.81
N CYS A 112 21.49 -4.89 -2.96
CA CYS A 112 21.37 -6.31 -3.31
C CYS A 112 20.62 -7.11 -2.24
N GLY A 113 20.93 -6.89 -0.96
CA GLY A 113 20.25 -7.57 0.16
C GLY A 113 18.77 -7.23 0.22
N SER A 114 18.44 -5.94 0.18
CA SER A 114 17.05 -5.48 0.24
C SER A 114 16.22 -5.89 -0.98
N THR A 115 16.77 -5.79 -2.19
CA THR A 115 16.09 -6.23 -3.41
C THR A 115 15.85 -7.74 -3.44
N LEU A 116 16.83 -8.54 -3.01
CA LEU A 116 16.68 -10.00 -2.93
C LEU A 116 15.60 -10.40 -1.92
N ALA A 117 15.54 -9.72 -0.77
CA ALA A 117 14.49 -9.94 0.22
C ALA A 117 13.10 -9.61 -0.34
N VAL A 118 12.93 -8.46 -0.99
CA VAL A 118 11.65 -8.06 -1.60
C VAL A 118 11.24 -9.04 -2.72
N ALA A 119 12.17 -9.42 -3.59
CA ALA A 119 11.91 -10.37 -4.67
C ALA A 119 11.51 -11.75 -4.12
N GLY A 120 12.26 -12.26 -3.14
CA GLY A 120 11.99 -13.54 -2.47
C GLY A 120 10.63 -13.55 -1.77
N SER A 121 10.32 -12.49 -1.01
CA SER A 121 9.04 -12.34 -0.32
C SER A 121 7.87 -12.24 -1.30
N ASN A 122 8.00 -11.46 -2.37
CA ASN A 122 6.96 -11.36 -3.41
C ASN A 122 6.71 -12.69 -4.12
N TYR A 123 7.77 -13.45 -4.43
CA TYR A 123 7.66 -14.78 -5.03
C TYR A 123 6.93 -15.77 -4.11
N TYR A 124 7.30 -15.78 -2.82
CA TYR A 124 6.66 -16.64 -1.83
C TYR A 124 5.19 -16.27 -1.63
N HIS A 125 4.89 -14.98 -1.47
CA HIS A 125 3.52 -14.49 -1.30
C HIS A 125 2.63 -14.84 -2.51
N SER A 126 3.15 -14.67 -3.73
CA SER A 126 2.48 -15.03 -4.97
C SER A 126 2.20 -16.55 -5.09
N ARG A 127 3.05 -17.40 -4.52
CA ARG A 127 2.84 -18.85 -4.49
C ARG A 127 1.72 -19.28 -3.53
N MET A 128 1.53 -18.57 -2.43
CA MET A 128 0.46 -18.90 -1.47
C MET A 128 -0.92 -18.54 -2.01
N ILE A 129 -1.08 -17.39 -2.68
CA ILE A 129 -2.39 -16.92 -3.19
C ILE A 129 -2.94 -17.81 -4.33
N LYS A 130 -2.07 -18.40 -5.15
CA LYS A 130 -2.46 -19.27 -6.27
C LYS A 130 -3.20 -20.55 -5.83
N LYS A 131 -3.05 -20.99 -4.57
CA LYS A 131 -3.79 -22.13 -4.03
C LYS A 131 -5.25 -21.77 -3.72
N THR A 132 -5.51 -20.55 -3.25
CA THR A 132 -6.83 -20.08 -2.83
C THR A 132 -7.70 -19.64 -4.01
N GLN A 133 -7.11 -19.07 -5.07
CA GLN A 133 -7.88 -18.62 -6.25
C GLN A 133 -8.50 -19.78 -7.06
N LYS A 134 -7.85 -20.96 -7.09
CA LYS A 134 -8.44 -22.16 -7.71
C LYS A 134 -9.72 -22.63 -7.03
N TYR A 135 -9.89 -22.35 -5.74
CA TYR A 135 -11.12 -22.64 -5.01
C TYR A 135 -12.22 -21.64 -5.36
N LYS A 136 -11.91 -20.33 -5.39
CA LYS A 136 -12.90 -19.27 -5.66
C LYS A 136 -13.46 -19.34 -7.09
N ILE A 137 -12.61 -19.56 -8.09
CA ILE A 137 -13.04 -19.72 -9.50
C ILE A 137 -13.91 -20.98 -9.68
N ARG A 138 -13.56 -22.09 -8.99
CA ARG A 138 -14.39 -23.31 -9.03
C ARG A 138 -15.77 -23.11 -8.43
N THR A 139 -15.87 -22.41 -7.30
CA THR A 139 -17.18 -22.13 -6.68
C THR A 139 -18.02 -21.21 -7.56
N THR A 140 -17.45 -20.12 -8.09
CA THR A 140 -18.19 -19.20 -8.97
C THR A 140 -18.67 -19.86 -10.27
N ASN A 141 -17.86 -20.74 -10.87
CA ASN A 141 -18.29 -21.49 -12.06
C ASN A 141 -19.43 -22.47 -11.74
N ILE A 142 -19.42 -23.13 -10.58
CA ILE A 142 -20.50 -24.04 -10.15
C ILE A 142 -21.79 -23.25 -9.89
N ASP A 143 -21.69 -22.07 -9.28
CA ASP A 143 -22.85 -21.21 -9.03
C ASP A 143 -23.47 -20.77 -10.36
N ILE A 144 -22.66 -20.28 -11.32
CA ILE A 144 -23.14 -19.86 -12.66
C ILE A 144 -23.78 -21.03 -13.42
N GLU A 145 -23.15 -22.23 -13.42
CA GLU A 145 -23.71 -23.43 -14.04
C GLU A 145 -25.08 -23.79 -13.44
N SER A 146 -25.22 -23.67 -12.10
CA SER A 146 -26.49 -23.93 -11.42
C SER A 146 -27.60 -22.95 -11.83
N TYR A 147 -27.30 -21.64 -11.91
CA TYR A 147 -28.27 -20.64 -12.39
C TYR A 147 -28.68 -20.84 -13.85
N LEU A 148 -27.73 -21.22 -14.72
CA LEU A 148 -28.04 -21.53 -16.12
C LEU A 148 -28.88 -22.80 -16.25
N SER A 149 -28.60 -23.82 -15.44
CA SER A 149 -29.38 -25.07 -15.43
C SER A 149 -30.80 -24.84 -14.91
N GLU A 150 -31.00 -23.99 -13.90
CA GLU A 150 -32.32 -23.67 -13.38
C GLU A 150 -33.15 -22.85 -14.36
N SER A 151 -32.53 -21.89 -15.06
CA SER A 151 -33.17 -21.10 -16.12
C SER A 151 -33.59 -21.97 -17.31
N SER A 152 -32.83 -23.01 -17.67
CA SER A 152 -33.16 -23.91 -18.78
C SER A 152 -34.29 -24.89 -18.49
N ASN A 153 -34.55 -25.20 -17.22
CA ASN A 153 -35.62 -26.14 -16.82
C ASN A 153 -37.00 -25.46 -16.67
N THR A 154 -37.06 -24.12 -16.64
CA THR A 154 -38.31 -23.35 -16.53
C THR A 154 -39.01 -23.05 -17.85
N ASP A 155 -38.44 -23.43 -19.00
CA ASP A 155 -38.99 -23.09 -20.32
C ASP A 155 -39.78 -24.23 -21.00
N LEU A 156 -40.18 -25.27 -20.25
CA LEU A 156 -41.05 -26.34 -20.76
C LEU A 156 -42.49 -26.20 -20.25
N GLU A 157 -43.14 -25.09 -20.57
CA GLU A 157 -44.61 -25.07 -20.74
C GLU A 157 -45.07 -23.88 -21.62
N SER A 158 -44.71 -23.90 -22.90
CA SER A 158 -45.53 -23.25 -23.92
C SER A 158 -45.49 -24.06 -25.21
N ASN A 159 -46.52 -24.87 -25.42
CA ASN A 159 -46.91 -25.37 -26.74
C ASN A 159 -47.21 -24.16 -27.63
N PHE A 160 -46.31 -23.84 -28.55
CA PHE A 160 -46.64 -23.04 -29.72
C PHE A 160 -45.93 -23.65 -30.93
N ASP A 161 -46.68 -24.47 -31.67
CA ASP A 161 -46.28 -25.03 -32.95
C ASP A 161 -45.98 -23.88 -33.92
N ILE A 162 -44.74 -23.77 -34.39
CA ILE A 162 -44.41 -23.03 -35.62
C ILE A 162 -43.53 -23.92 -36.48
N ASP A 163 -43.98 -24.04 -37.73
CA ASP A 163 -43.52 -24.93 -38.77
C ASP A 163 -42.01 -24.91 -39.05
N ALA A 164 -41.56 -26.08 -39.46
CA ALA A 164 -40.26 -26.33 -40.03
C ALA A 164 -40.13 -25.66 -41.40
N ASP A 165 -39.29 -24.62 -41.50
CA ASP A 165 -38.51 -24.39 -42.71
C ASP A 165 -37.18 -23.71 -42.40
N GLU A 166 -36.14 -24.36 -42.90
CA GLU A 166 -34.84 -23.83 -43.30
C GLU A 166 -33.85 -23.31 -42.24
N ILE A 167 -32.95 -24.24 -41.88
CA ILE A 167 -31.60 -23.97 -41.37
C ILE A 167 -30.76 -23.37 -42.50
N GLU A 168 -30.15 -22.19 -42.32
CA GLU A 168 -28.83 -21.96 -42.87
C GLU A 168 -27.95 -21.03 -42.00
N LEU A 169 -26.71 -21.50 -41.82
CA LEU A 169 -25.65 -20.99 -40.97
C LEU A 169 -25.29 -19.52 -41.27
N THR A 170 -24.81 -18.80 -40.25
CA THR A 170 -23.41 -18.34 -40.22
C THR A 170 -22.96 -18.03 -38.79
N ASN A 171 -22.01 -18.82 -38.29
CA ASN A 171 -21.08 -18.39 -37.26
C ASN A 171 -20.20 -17.30 -37.87
N GLN A 172 -20.28 -16.05 -37.41
CA GLN A 172 -19.10 -15.28 -37.00
C GLN A 172 -19.42 -13.88 -36.48
N ASP A 173 -18.74 -13.60 -35.38
CA ASP A 173 -18.18 -12.31 -34.98
C ASP A 173 -19.10 -11.21 -34.45
N SER A 174 -18.68 -10.79 -33.24
CA SER A 174 -18.63 -9.40 -32.81
C SER A 174 -19.98 -8.72 -32.57
N PHE A 175 -20.30 -8.41 -31.31
CA PHE A 175 -20.52 -7.00 -30.99
C PHE A 175 -20.40 -6.65 -29.51
N THR A 176 -19.61 -5.61 -29.29
CA THR A 176 -19.35 -4.80 -28.09
C THR A 176 -20.59 -4.36 -27.31
N VAL A 177 -20.55 -4.49 -25.97
CA VAL A 177 -21.42 -3.73 -25.07
C VAL A 177 -20.62 -2.58 -24.46
N THR A 178 -20.64 -1.44 -25.14
CA THR A 178 -20.51 -0.13 -24.51
C THR A 178 -21.87 0.25 -23.94
N ALA A 179 -21.94 0.51 -22.64
CA ALA A 179 -23.11 1.14 -22.03
C ALA A 179 -22.63 2.33 -21.17
N GLU A 180 -22.71 3.53 -21.75
CA GLU A 180 -22.80 4.79 -21.03
C GLU A 180 -24.30 5.20 -20.91
N PRO A 181 -24.63 6.13 -19.99
CA PRO A 181 -25.90 6.14 -19.26
C PRO A 181 -26.99 6.98 -19.92
N THR A 182 -28.24 6.51 -19.84
CA THR A 182 -29.44 7.22 -20.30
C THR A 182 -29.99 8.18 -19.24
N GLN A 183 -30.25 9.41 -19.66
CA GLN A 183 -30.89 10.49 -18.92
C GLN A 183 -32.44 10.46 -19.01
N HIS A 184 -33.05 11.27 -18.12
CA HIS A 184 -34.26 12.08 -18.26
C HIS A 184 -35.63 11.55 -17.83
N LEU A 185 -36.18 12.22 -16.79
CA LEU A 185 -37.59 12.63 -16.74
C LEU A 185 -37.68 14.02 -16.06
N ASN A 186 -38.39 14.92 -16.75
CA ASN A 186 -38.63 16.36 -16.46
C ASN A 186 -39.59 16.54 -15.25
N GLU A 187 -39.64 17.65 -14.49
CA GLU A 187 -40.11 19.04 -14.77
C GLU A 187 -40.14 19.84 -13.41
N PRO A 188 -40.53 21.13 -13.29
CA PRO A 188 -40.21 22.34 -14.03
C PRO A 188 -39.66 23.50 -13.11
N SER A 189 -39.43 24.65 -13.72
CA SER A 189 -38.70 25.86 -13.30
C SER A 189 -38.97 26.50 -11.93
N HIS A 190 -37.91 27.01 -11.28
CA HIS A 190 -37.93 28.34 -10.67
C HIS A 190 -36.55 29.01 -10.71
N HIS A 191 -36.52 30.18 -11.34
CA HIS A 191 -35.38 31.08 -11.48
C HIS A 191 -35.18 31.84 -10.15
N MET A 192 -34.06 31.68 -9.46
CA MET A 192 -33.64 32.63 -8.43
C MET A 192 -32.11 32.71 -8.33
N LYS A 193 -31.59 33.94 -8.32
CA LYS A 193 -30.17 34.31 -8.36
C LYS A 193 -29.40 33.88 -7.11
N PRO A 194 -28.06 33.76 -7.20
CA PRO A 194 -27.22 33.25 -6.11
C PRO A 194 -27.16 34.20 -4.92
N SER A 195 -27.47 33.68 -3.73
CA SER A 195 -27.14 34.30 -2.46
C SER A 195 -25.73 33.88 -2.04
N GLU A 196 -24.88 34.89 -1.88
CA GLU A 196 -23.50 34.89 -1.43
C GLU A 196 -23.36 34.24 -0.03
N PRO A 197 -22.41 33.31 0.19
CA PRO A 197 -22.21 32.72 1.51
C PRO A 197 -21.45 33.69 2.43
N MET A 198 -22.11 34.02 3.54
CA MET A 198 -21.57 34.77 4.68
C MET A 198 -20.31 34.09 5.25
N VAL A 199 -19.19 34.82 5.26
CA VAL A 199 -17.95 34.45 5.95
C VAL A 199 -18.02 34.99 7.39
N PRO A 200 -17.80 34.16 8.42
CA PRO A 200 -17.81 34.59 9.82
C PRO A 200 -16.72 35.61 10.18
N GLU A 201 -17.14 36.59 10.96
CA GLU A 201 -16.47 37.84 11.36
C GLU A 201 -15.35 37.64 12.42
N GLU A 202 -14.48 36.64 12.25
CA GLU A 202 -13.44 36.31 13.24
C GLU A 202 -12.00 36.30 12.67
N GLN A 203 -11.78 36.94 11.51
CA GLN A 203 -10.44 37.11 10.92
C GLN A 203 -9.98 38.58 10.77
N GLN A 204 -10.74 39.55 11.31
CA GLN A 204 -10.34 40.97 11.27
C GLN A 204 -9.59 41.46 12.52
N LYS A 205 -9.26 40.58 13.48
CA LYS A 205 -8.57 40.98 14.71
C LYS A 205 -7.12 40.52 14.84
N LEU A 206 -6.53 39.91 13.81
CA LEU A 206 -5.11 39.49 13.82
C LEU A 206 -4.21 40.27 12.84
N VAL A 207 -4.73 41.34 12.22
CA VAL A 207 -3.95 42.27 11.37
C VAL A 207 -3.56 43.54 12.14
N SER A 208 -4.07 43.75 13.35
CA SER A 208 -3.77 44.93 14.18
C SER A 208 -2.65 44.72 15.21
N GLU A 209 -2.01 43.55 15.25
CA GLU A 209 -0.94 43.24 16.21
C GLU A 209 0.47 43.17 15.59
N THR A 210 0.58 43.32 14.27
CA THR A 210 1.88 43.32 13.55
C THR A 210 2.50 44.72 13.44
N ASP A 211 1.72 45.79 13.58
CA ASP A 211 2.21 47.18 13.46
C ASP A 211 2.78 47.79 14.76
N LYS A 212 2.72 47.08 15.89
CA LYS A 212 3.23 47.61 17.18
C LYS A 212 4.60 47.11 17.62
N LYS A 213 5.24 46.19 16.89
CA LYS A 213 6.59 45.69 17.23
C LYS A 213 7.74 46.31 16.43
N GLN A 214 7.46 47.21 15.49
CA GLN A 214 8.50 47.91 14.71
C GLN A 214 8.88 49.31 15.26
N SER A 215 8.29 49.74 16.38
CA SER A 215 8.59 51.05 17.00
C SER A 215 9.44 50.95 18.29
N GLN A 216 10.20 49.86 18.48
CA GLN A 216 11.05 49.66 19.66
C GLN A 216 12.45 49.09 19.35
N SER A 217 12.94 49.30 18.13
CA SER A 217 14.33 49.04 17.74
C SER A 217 14.86 50.29 17.04
N GLY A 218 15.38 51.23 17.83
CA GLY A 218 15.79 52.54 17.33
C GLY A 218 16.03 53.54 18.45
N LYS A 219 16.81 53.15 19.45
CA LYS A 219 17.47 54.02 20.44
C LYS A 219 18.30 53.11 21.32
N ASP A 220 19.60 53.06 21.03
CA ASP A 220 20.70 52.82 21.97
C ASP A 220 21.97 52.60 21.12
N GLU A 221 22.32 53.61 20.33
CA GLU A 221 23.70 53.87 19.94
C GLU A 221 23.93 55.36 20.24
N ASP A 222 25.06 55.62 20.89
CA ASP A 222 25.63 56.92 21.24
C ASP A 222 25.42 57.38 22.70
N GLU A 223 26.34 56.95 23.58
CA GLU A 223 27.09 57.86 24.47
C GLU A 223 28.14 57.10 25.32
N GLY A 224 29.40 57.56 25.29
CA GLY A 224 30.25 57.51 26.49
C GLY A 224 31.60 56.78 26.41
N LYS A 225 32.63 57.54 25.98
CA LYS A 225 34.03 57.61 26.49
C LYS A 225 34.79 56.35 26.92
#